data_AF-A0A174GMB4-F1
#
_entry.id   AF-A0A174GMB4-F1
#
_cell.length_a   1.000
_cell.length_b   1.000
_cell.length_c   1.000
_cell.angle_alpha   90.00
_cell.angle_beta   90.00
_cell.angle_gamma   90.00
#
_symmetry.space_group_name_H-M   'P 1'
#
loop_
_entity.id
_entity.type
_entity.pdbx_description
1 polymer ?
#
loop_
_entity_poly.entity_id
_entity_poly.type
_entity_poly.pdbx_seq_one_letter_code
_entity_poly.pdbx_strand_id
1 'polypeptide(L)'
;MQINLLTDGFKDSEKFYQAFLDDTLQQSSFVSDAYVNIPTALPDFPIFFAIRDPKERENEYCKMIKIIAEYVINLDRDIFMDERFWHSWFSLYKREYLLNTYPQIKEDYNTFKNIVIKRFDWENYIYKAILIAQYVEENTLSDKHEYYYRLILRNMDMFNYIIKYEIFRNGQFLINIMDIIAETNLGPVLKAKIKNRPDLGKDERYGRRVIFELNKAYPIVMSPMLDKEMLKEYFLKYLGYYYDGNVEIDKEETLEE
;
A
#
# COMPACT_ATOMS: atom_id res chain seq x y z
N MET A 1 22.01 1.42 -14.24
CA MET A 1 21.22 2.37 -15.06
C MET A 1 21.15 3.71 -14.33
N GLN A 2 21.36 4.82 -15.04
CA GLN A 2 21.20 6.16 -14.49
C GLN A 2 19.75 6.63 -14.69
N ILE A 3 19.14 7.15 -13.62
CA ILE A 3 17.81 7.76 -13.60
C ILE A 3 17.98 9.25 -13.28
N ASN A 4 17.70 10.11 -14.26
CA ASN A 4 17.68 11.56 -14.05
C ASN A 4 16.48 11.94 -13.18
N LEU A 5 16.64 12.93 -12.31
CA LEU A 5 15.60 13.37 -11.38
C LEU A 5 14.90 14.64 -11.87
N LEU A 6 13.59 14.70 -11.67
CA LEU A 6 12.77 15.88 -11.99
C LEU A 6 13.12 17.07 -11.07
N THR A 7 12.97 18.32 -11.51
CA THR A 7 13.09 19.50 -10.64
C THR A 7 11.91 19.60 -9.68
N ASP A 8 12.00 20.41 -8.62
CA ASP A 8 10.85 20.68 -7.74
C ASP A 8 9.72 21.44 -8.46
N GLY A 9 8.51 21.40 -7.89
CA GLY A 9 7.35 22.17 -8.37
C GLY A 9 6.62 21.61 -9.61
N PHE A 10 7.07 20.48 -10.17
CA PHE A 10 6.44 19.85 -11.34
C PHE A 10 5.01 19.34 -11.07
N LYS A 11 4.69 18.98 -9.82
CA LYS A 11 3.47 18.23 -9.47
C LYS A 11 2.16 18.97 -9.76
N ASP A 12 2.21 20.30 -9.77
CA ASP A 12 1.04 21.18 -9.99
C ASP A 12 1.11 21.92 -11.33
N SER A 13 1.99 21.47 -12.24
CA SER A 13 2.18 22.09 -13.55
C SER A 13 1.41 21.36 -14.65
N GLU A 14 0.38 21.98 -15.21
CA GLU A 14 -0.26 21.48 -16.44
C GLU A 14 0.72 21.42 -17.62
N LYS A 15 1.75 22.29 -17.64
CA LYS A 15 2.82 22.22 -18.64
C LYS A 15 3.63 20.93 -18.54
N PHE A 16 3.82 20.41 -17.32
CA PHE A 16 4.46 19.10 -17.13
C PHE A 16 3.64 17.98 -17.76
N TYR A 17 2.31 18.02 -17.58
CA TYR A 17 1.40 17.07 -18.19
C TYR A 17 1.44 17.13 -19.72
N GLN A 18 1.42 18.33 -20.32
CA GLN A 18 1.56 18.47 -21.78
C GLN A 18 2.92 17.94 -22.27
N ALA A 19 4.01 18.29 -21.59
CA ALA A 19 5.33 17.77 -21.93
C ALA A 19 5.43 16.24 -21.79
N PHE A 20 4.71 15.66 -20.81
CA PHE A 20 4.57 14.22 -20.67
C PHE A 20 3.82 13.62 -21.86
N LEU A 21 2.73 14.22 -22.33
CA LEU A 21 1.99 13.71 -23.49
C LEU A 21 2.79 13.84 -24.79
N ASP A 22 3.50 14.94 -24.98
CA ASP A 22 4.24 15.27 -26.20
C ASP A 22 5.60 14.56 -26.31
N ASP A 23 5.98 13.78 -25.29
CA ASP A 23 7.29 13.12 -25.19
C ASP A 23 8.48 14.09 -25.20
N THR A 24 8.32 15.24 -24.53
CA THR A 24 9.33 16.32 -24.49
C THR A 24 9.91 16.55 -23.09
N LEU A 25 9.53 15.75 -22.09
CA LEU A 25 9.99 15.92 -20.71
C LEU A 25 11.52 15.87 -20.58
N GLN A 26 12.18 14.94 -21.27
CA GLN A 26 13.64 14.76 -21.19
C GLN A 26 14.43 16.01 -21.61
N GLN A 27 13.85 16.86 -22.47
CA GLN A 27 14.46 18.09 -22.98
C GLN A 27 13.90 19.35 -22.30
N SER A 28 13.01 19.19 -21.32
CA SER A 28 12.34 20.29 -20.65
C SER A 28 13.12 20.79 -19.43
N SER A 29 12.76 21.98 -18.95
CA SER A 29 13.26 22.52 -17.69
C SER A 29 12.83 21.73 -16.45
N PHE A 30 12.02 20.67 -16.62
CA PHE A 30 11.57 19.82 -15.52
C PHE A 30 12.57 18.73 -15.16
N VAL A 31 13.67 18.55 -15.91
CA VAL A 31 14.74 17.60 -15.56
C VAL A 31 15.88 18.38 -14.92
N SER A 32 16.33 17.91 -13.76
CA SER A 32 17.47 18.49 -13.04
C SER A 32 18.79 17.81 -13.44
N ASP A 33 19.90 18.42 -13.03
CA ASP A 33 21.23 17.81 -13.16
C ASP A 33 21.47 16.65 -12.17
N ALA A 34 20.56 16.44 -11.20
CA ALA A 34 20.65 15.36 -10.23
C ALA A 34 20.19 14.03 -10.86
N TYR A 35 20.84 12.94 -10.45
CA TYR A 35 20.52 11.60 -10.90
C TYR A 35 20.77 10.58 -9.79
N VAL A 36 20.15 9.41 -9.90
CA VAL A 36 20.46 8.23 -9.09
C VAL A 36 20.92 7.08 -9.96
N ASN A 37 21.80 6.25 -9.43
CA ASN A 37 22.27 5.05 -10.08
C ASN A 37 21.62 3.82 -9.45
N ILE A 38 20.92 3.04 -10.25
CA ILE A 38 20.37 1.75 -9.85
C ILE A 38 21.18 0.62 -10.52
N PRO A 39 21.40 -0.52 -9.86
CA PRO A 39 22.25 -1.60 -10.38
C PRO A 39 21.68 -2.20 -11.67
N THR A 40 20.36 -2.36 -11.75
CA THR A 40 19.66 -2.99 -12.87
C THR A 40 18.45 -2.15 -13.28
N ALA A 41 18.06 -2.22 -14.55
CA ALA A 41 16.81 -1.62 -14.99
C ALA A 41 15.63 -2.29 -14.28
N LEU A 42 14.72 -1.47 -13.73
CA LEU A 42 13.51 -1.99 -13.09
C LEU A 42 12.53 -2.51 -14.14
N PRO A 43 12.00 -3.74 -13.99
CA PRO A 43 10.99 -4.26 -14.89
C PRO A 43 9.69 -3.45 -14.76
N ASP A 44 8.84 -3.53 -15.79
CA ASP A 44 7.51 -2.97 -15.72
C ASP A 44 6.67 -3.76 -14.71
N PHE A 45 5.80 -3.06 -13.98
CA PHE A 45 4.84 -3.69 -13.08
C PHE A 45 3.48 -2.99 -13.15
N PRO A 46 2.38 -3.72 -12.94
CA PRO A 46 1.02 -3.23 -13.11
C PRO A 46 0.63 -2.18 -12.08
N ILE A 47 -0.10 -1.15 -12.52
CA ILE A 47 -0.92 -0.26 -11.69
C ILE A 47 -2.35 -0.86 -11.64
N PHE A 48 -2.61 -1.68 -10.64
CA PHE A 48 -3.78 -2.57 -10.58
C PHE A 48 -5.14 -1.88 -10.36
N PHE A 49 -5.21 -0.56 -10.12
CA PHE A 49 -6.47 0.11 -9.74
C PHE A 49 -7.56 0.09 -10.81
N ALA A 50 -7.22 -0.03 -12.09
CA ALA A 50 -8.22 -0.10 -13.16
C ALA A 50 -8.89 -1.48 -13.29
N ILE A 51 -8.39 -2.49 -12.57
CA ILE A 51 -8.84 -3.88 -12.69
C ILE A 51 -10.06 -4.10 -11.80
N ARG A 52 -11.21 -4.34 -12.44
CA ARG A 52 -12.49 -4.58 -11.74
C ARG A 52 -12.59 -5.96 -11.12
N ASP A 53 -11.96 -6.98 -11.72
CA ASP A 53 -12.00 -8.34 -11.19
C ASP A 53 -11.14 -8.44 -9.92
N PRO A 54 -11.70 -8.80 -8.75
CA PRO A 54 -10.95 -8.83 -7.51
C PRO A 54 -9.78 -9.82 -7.51
N LYS A 55 -9.92 -10.95 -8.21
CA LYS A 55 -8.89 -12.01 -8.24
C LYS A 55 -7.74 -11.63 -9.16
N GLU A 56 -8.04 -11.06 -10.31
CA GLU A 56 -7.06 -10.47 -11.21
C GLU A 56 -6.32 -9.33 -10.53
N ARG A 57 -7.03 -8.45 -9.82
CA ARG A 57 -6.45 -7.36 -9.02
C ARG A 57 -5.50 -7.90 -7.93
N GLU A 58 -5.89 -8.93 -7.18
CA GLU A 58 -5.00 -9.60 -6.21
C GLU A 58 -3.74 -10.13 -6.89
N ASN A 59 -3.88 -10.77 -8.06
CA ASN A 59 -2.75 -11.35 -8.79
C ASN A 59 -1.78 -10.29 -9.34
N GLU A 60 -2.29 -9.23 -9.96
CA GLU A 60 -1.46 -8.14 -10.46
C GLU A 60 -0.76 -7.40 -9.31
N TYR A 61 -1.45 -7.18 -8.18
CA TYR A 61 -0.80 -6.56 -7.04
C TYR A 61 0.28 -7.48 -6.43
N CYS A 62 0.03 -8.79 -6.35
CA CYS A 62 1.03 -9.76 -5.91
C CYS A 62 2.26 -9.78 -6.84
N LYS A 63 2.07 -9.69 -8.17
CA LYS A 63 3.18 -9.57 -9.13
C LYS A 63 4.01 -8.31 -8.89
N MET A 64 3.36 -7.17 -8.67
CA MET A 64 4.04 -5.91 -8.33
C MET A 64 4.87 -6.05 -7.05
N ILE A 65 4.31 -6.65 -6.00
CA ILE A 65 5.04 -6.86 -4.73
C ILE A 65 6.28 -7.74 -4.96
N LYS A 66 6.16 -8.83 -5.72
CA LYS A 66 7.30 -9.71 -6.05
C LYS A 66 8.41 -8.96 -6.79
N ILE A 67 8.05 -8.12 -7.77
CA ILE A 67 9.01 -7.28 -8.48
C ILE A 67 9.70 -6.30 -7.52
N ILE A 68 8.95 -5.68 -6.62
CA ILE A 68 9.49 -4.76 -5.63
C ILE A 68 10.44 -5.48 -4.66
N ALA A 69 10.07 -6.67 -4.20
CA ALA A 69 10.90 -7.51 -3.35
C ALA A 69 12.23 -7.90 -4.03
N GLU A 70 12.18 -8.26 -5.31
CA GLU A 70 13.36 -8.72 -6.05
C GLU A 70 14.29 -7.56 -6.47
N TYR A 71 13.72 -6.45 -6.94
CA TYR A 71 14.50 -5.40 -7.61
C TYR A 71 14.61 -4.08 -6.87
N VAL A 72 13.65 -3.75 -5.99
CA VAL A 72 13.49 -2.38 -5.46
C VAL A 72 13.95 -2.26 -4.01
N ILE A 73 13.53 -3.16 -3.12
CA ILE A 73 13.90 -3.08 -1.70
C ILE A 73 15.38 -3.37 -1.44
N ASN A 74 16.08 -3.90 -2.45
CA ASN A 74 17.54 -4.11 -2.45
C ASN A 74 18.33 -2.85 -2.85
N LEU A 75 17.65 -1.77 -3.27
CA LEU A 75 18.29 -0.48 -3.51
C LEU A 75 18.56 0.23 -2.17
N ASP A 76 19.31 1.33 -2.22
CA ASP A 76 19.40 2.21 -1.05
C ASP A 76 17.99 2.69 -0.66
N ARG A 77 17.68 2.65 0.64
CA ARG A 77 16.40 3.08 1.18
C ARG A 77 16.08 4.52 0.84
N ASP A 78 17.09 5.39 0.80
CA ASP A 78 16.92 6.79 0.43
C ASP A 78 16.52 6.95 -1.05
N ILE A 79 16.73 5.93 -1.89
CA ILE A 79 16.26 5.92 -3.28
C ILE A 79 14.81 5.45 -3.35
N PHE A 80 14.51 4.24 -2.86
CA PHE A 80 13.17 3.67 -3.08
C PHE A 80 12.09 4.28 -2.18
N MET A 81 12.46 5.02 -1.13
CA MET A 81 11.54 5.81 -0.32
C MET A 81 11.44 7.28 -0.75
N ASP A 82 12.17 7.69 -1.80
CA ASP A 82 12.08 9.05 -2.34
C ASP A 82 10.96 9.15 -3.39
N GLU A 83 9.97 9.99 -3.12
CA GLU A 83 8.88 10.31 -4.04
C GLU A 83 9.40 10.83 -5.39
N ARG A 84 10.45 11.66 -5.36
CA ARG A 84 11.05 12.26 -6.54
C ARG A 84 11.64 11.19 -7.45
N PHE A 85 12.26 10.16 -6.89
CA PHE A 85 12.74 9.00 -7.65
C PHE A 85 11.60 8.34 -8.43
N TRP A 86 10.50 8.00 -7.76
CA TRP A 86 9.35 7.35 -8.40
C TRP A 86 8.72 8.19 -9.49
N HIS A 87 8.44 9.47 -9.21
CA HIS A 87 7.85 10.38 -10.20
C HIS A 87 8.76 10.54 -11.42
N SER A 88 10.08 10.61 -11.20
CA SER A 88 11.07 10.70 -12.28
C SER A 88 11.10 9.41 -13.10
N TRP A 89 11.15 8.25 -12.45
CA TRP A 89 11.17 6.96 -13.15
C TRP A 89 9.93 6.75 -14.01
N PHE A 90 8.74 6.99 -13.45
CA PHE A 90 7.49 6.85 -14.21
C PHE A 90 7.41 7.81 -15.38
N SER A 91 7.68 9.09 -15.13
CA SER A 91 7.46 10.14 -16.12
C SER A 91 8.48 10.10 -17.25
N LEU A 92 9.73 9.77 -16.94
CA LEU A 92 10.85 9.85 -17.89
C LEU A 92 11.18 8.51 -18.57
N TYR A 93 10.87 7.39 -17.93
CA TYR A 93 11.33 6.06 -18.40
C TYR A 93 10.19 5.05 -18.60
N LYS A 94 8.97 5.33 -18.10
CA LYS A 94 7.83 4.42 -18.21
C LYS A 94 6.63 5.04 -18.92
N ARG A 95 6.81 6.18 -19.58
CA ARG A 95 5.77 6.88 -20.34
C ARG A 95 5.00 5.96 -21.29
N GLU A 96 5.69 5.25 -22.18
CA GLU A 96 5.05 4.35 -23.17
C GLU A 96 4.26 3.23 -22.49
N TYR A 97 4.84 2.59 -21.47
CA TYR A 97 4.14 1.58 -20.68
C TYR A 97 2.86 2.14 -20.05
N LEU A 98 2.94 3.32 -19.42
CA LEU A 98 1.82 3.98 -18.77
C LEU A 98 0.72 4.35 -19.77
N LEU A 99 1.06 4.93 -20.92
CA LEU A 99 0.09 5.35 -21.92
C LEU A 99 -0.58 4.17 -22.63
N ASN A 100 0.11 3.04 -22.77
CA ASN A 100 -0.45 1.82 -23.36
C ASN A 100 -1.35 1.07 -22.37
N THR A 101 -0.97 1.04 -21.09
CA THR A 101 -1.72 0.30 -20.06
C THR A 101 -2.88 1.13 -19.48
N TYR A 102 -2.71 2.46 -19.40
CA TYR A 102 -3.68 3.41 -18.84
C TYR A 102 -3.94 4.56 -19.83
N PRO A 103 -4.61 4.29 -20.96
CA PRO A 103 -4.87 5.32 -21.97
C PRO A 103 -5.67 6.52 -21.44
N GLN A 104 -6.46 6.33 -20.38
CA GLN A 104 -7.20 7.38 -19.70
C GLN A 104 -6.31 8.49 -19.13
N ILE A 105 -5.01 8.25 -18.95
CA ILE A 105 -4.03 9.29 -18.61
C ILE A 105 -4.10 10.48 -19.60
N LYS A 106 -4.50 10.22 -20.86
CA LYS A 106 -4.62 11.24 -21.91
C LYS A 106 -5.90 12.08 -21.82
N GLU A 107 -6.88 11.67 -21.00
CA GLU A 107 -8.19 12.31 -20.94
C GLU A 107 -8.12 13.67 -20.22
N ASP A 108 -7.48 13.72 -19.05
CA ASP A 108 -7.38 14.93 -18.26
C ASP A 108 -6.23 14.93 -17.23
N TYR A 109 -5.90 16.13 -16.76
CA TYR A 109 -4.80 16.35 -15.82
C TYR A 109 -5.00 15.70 -14.45
N ASN A 110 -6.24 15.61 -13.94
CA ASN A 110 -6.50 14.98 -12.65
C ASN A 110 -6.30 13.47 -12.73
N THR A 111 -6.73 12.84 -13.82
CA THR A 111 -6.47 11.42 -14.08
C THR A 111 -4.97 11.15 -14.16
N PHE A 112 -4.21 12.00 -14.87
CA PHE A 112 -2.75 11.95 -14.86
C PHE A 112 -2.15 12.07 -13.45
N LYS A 113 -2.59 13.07 -12.65
CA LYS A 113 -2.09 13.24 -11.28
C LYS A 113 -2.33 12.03 -10.40
N ASN A 114 -3.52 11.43 -10.49
CA ASN A 114 -3.90 10.29 -9.66
C ASN A 114 -3.11 9.01 -9.99
N ILE A 115 -2.63 8.87 -11.23
CA ILE A 115 -1.91 7.68 -11.69
C ILE A 115 -0.39 7.88 -11.59
N VAL A 116 0.12 9.01 -12.07
CA VAL A 116 1.57 9.25 -12.28
C VAL A 116 2.21 10.08 -11.17
N ILE A 117 1.50 11.07 -10.63
CA ILE A 117 2.04 12.09 -9.69
C ILE A 117 1.53 11.90 -8.25
N LYS A 118 0.79 10.82 -7.98
CA LYS A 118 0.19 10.59 -6.68
C LYS A 118 1.24 10.72 -5.58
N ARG A 119 0.86 11.40 -4.48
CA ARG A 119 1.73 11.58 -3.31
C ARG A 119 2.25 10.22 -2.84
N PHE A 120 3.50 10.18 -2.40
CA PHE A 120 4.14 8.95 -1.95
C PHE A 120 3.95 8.78 -0.44
N ASP A 121 2.77 8.31 -0.06
CA ASP A 121 2.34 8.16 1.32
C ASP A 121 1.57 6.84 1.52
N TRP A 122 0.94 6.67 2.68
CA TRP A 122 0.17 5.47 3.00
C TRP A 122 -1.03 5.23 2.06
N GLU A 123 -1.47 6.20 1.26
CA GLU A 123 -2.53 6.02 0.25
C GLU A 123 -1.96 5.56 -1.11
N ASN A 124 -0.64 5.59 -1.26
CA ASN A 124 0.08 5.21 -2.46
C ASN A 124 0.30 3.70 -2.52
N TYR A 125 -0.08 3.10 -3.64
CA TYR A 125 0.02 1.66 -3.88
C TYR A 125 1.46 1.15 -3.92
N ILE A 126 2.41 1.98 -4.39
CA ILE A 126 3.83 1.65 -4.47
C ILE A 126 4.44 1.68 -3.08
N TYR A 127 4.16 2.74 -2.32
CA TYR A 127 4.56 2.81 -0.92
C TYR A 127 4.05 1.58 -0.14
N LYS A 128 2.76 1.25 -0.29
CA LYS A 128 2.17 0.04 0.31
C LYS A 128 2.89 -1.23 -0.14
N ALA A 129 3.17 -1.39 -1.43
CA ALA A 129 3.85 -2.56 -1.97
C ALA A 129 5.28 -2.71 -1.43
N ILE A 130 6.01 -1.60 -1.30
CA ILE A 130 7.34 -1.56 -0.68
C ILE A 130 7.25 -2.03 0.76
N LEU A 131 6.33 -1.47 1.56
CA LEU A 131 6.16 -1.89 2.94
C LEU A 131 5.80 -3.38 3.04
N ILE A 132 4.89 -3.88 2.20
CA ILE A 132 4.53 -5.30 2.18
C ILE A 132 5.74 -6.16 1.85
N ALA A 133 6.48 -5.82 0.79
CA ALA A 133 7.69 -6.53 0.40
C ALA A 133 8.71 -6.54 1.54
N GLN A 134 9.10 -5.38 2.07
CA GLN A 134 10.06 -5.29 3.17
C GLN A 134 9.61 -6.09 4.39
N TYR A 135 8.38 -5.90 4.86
CA TYR A 135 7.90 -6.56 6.08
C TYR A 135 7.84 -8.08 5.94
N VAL A 136 7.42 -8.60 4.79
CA VAL A 136 7.36 -10.04 4.57
C VAL A 136 8.77 -10.62 4.42
N GLU A 137 9.62 -10.02 3.58
CA GLU A 137 10.97 -10.52 3.31
C GLU A 137 11.86 -10.51 4.55
N GLU A 138 11.68 -9.53 5.45
CA GLU A 138 12.49 -9.40 6.66
C GLU A 138 11.98 -10.24 7.85
N ASN A 139 10.70 -10.63 7.87
CA ASN A 139 10.06 -11.22 9.06
C ASN A 139 9.46 -12.61 8.83
N THR A 140 9.64 -13.19 7.64
CA THR A 140 9.07 -14.50 7.30
C THR A 140 10.07 -15.37 6.53
N LEU A 141 9.74 -16.64 6.34
CA LEU A 141 10.57 -17.58 5.57
C LEU A 141 10.27 -17.44 4.08
N SER A 142 11.28 -17.60 3.22
CA SER A 142 11.18 -17.42 1.76
C SER A 142 10.10 -18.28 1.10
N ASP A 143 9.87 -19.50 1.59
CA ASP A 143 8.83 -20.41 1.09
C ASP A 143 7.40 -19.95 1.47
N LYS A 144 7.28 -18.97 2.37
CA LYS A 144 6.02 -18.38 2.83
C LYS A 144 5.75 -16.99 2.29
N HIS A 145 6.66 -16.36 1.55
CA HIS A 145 6.49 -14.98 1.08
C HIS A 145 5.20 -14.79 0.29
N GLU A 146 4.93 -15.66 -0.70
CA GLU A 146 3.68 -15.56 -1.47
C GLU A 146 2.42 -15.77 -0.61
N TYR A 147 2.48 -16.65 0.39
CA TYR A 147 1.38 -16.83 1.34
C TYR A 147 1.08 -15.52 2.07
N TYR A 148 2.09 -14.86 2.63
CA TYR A 148 1.92 -13.61 3.36
C TYR A 148 1.52 -12.45 2.46
N TYR A 149 2.08 -12.34 1.25
CA TYR A 149 1.62 -11.37 0.25
C TYR A 149 0.12 -11.49 0.02
N ARG A 150 -0.38 -12.70 -0.25
CA ARG A 150 -1.81 -12.91 -0.47
C ARG A 150 -2.65 -12.71 0.78
N LEU A 151 -2.15 -13.11 1.95
CA LEU A 151 -2.86 -12.91 3.22
C LEU A 151 -3.05 -11.42 3.53
N ILE A 152 -2.02 -10.61 3.31
CA ILE A 152 -2.09 -9.16 3.46
C ILE A 152 -3.02 -8.56 2.41
N LEU A 153 -2.90 -8.95 1.13
CA LEU A 153 -3.78 -8.47 0.06
C LEU A 153 -5.26 -8.78 0.31
N ARG A 154 -5.56 -9.92 0.93
CA ARG A 154 -6.93 -10.27 1.35
C ARG A 154 -7.39 -9.53 2.59
N ASN A 155 -6.50 -8.87 3.32
CA ASN A 155 -6.81 -8.10 4.53
C ASN A 155 -6.24 -6.67 4.43
N MET A 156 -6.30 -6.08 3.24
CA MET A 156 -5.71 -4.75 2.99
C MET A 156 -6.28 -3.65 3.88
N ASP A 157 -7.54 -3.75 4.30
CA ASP A 157 -8.13 -2.81 5.28
C ASP A 157 -7.33 -2.78 6.57
N MET A 158 -7.02 -3.96 7.12
CA MET A 158 -6.23 -4.12 8.33
C MET A 158 -4.82 -3.57 8.13
N PHE A 159 -4.18 -3.91 7.02
CA PHE A 159 -2.88 -3.35 6.67
C PHE A 159 -2.91 -1.81 6.59
N ASN A 160 -3.91 -1.23 5.93
CA ASN A 160 -4.09 0.22 5.82
C ASN A 160 -4.27 0.87 7.21
N TYR A 161 -5.05 0.26 8.10
CA TYR A 161 -5.21 0.75 9.47
C TYR A 161 -3.92 0.71 10.27
N ILE A 162 -3.13 -0.36 10.12
CA ILE A 162 -1.83 -0.53 10.78
C ILE A 162 -0.86 0.56 10.31
N ILE A 163 -0.61 0.68 9.00
CA ILE A 163 0.42 1.60 8.48
C ILE A 163 0.04 3.08 8.63
N LYS A 164 -1.23 3.39 8.88
CA LYS A 164 -1.68 4.75 9.19
C LYS A 164 -1.08 5.26 10.51
N TYR A 165 -0.86 4.39 11.49
CA TYR A 165 -0.21 4.74 12.75
C TYR A 165 1.29 4.47 12.68
N GLU A 166 2.11 5.50 12.85
CA GLU A 166 3.58 5.37 12.76
C GLU A 166 4.14 4.34 13.72
N ILE A 167 3.60 4.26 14.94
CA ILE A 167 4.01 3.28 15.96
C ILE A 167 3.80 1.82 15.53
N PHE A 168 2.91 1.57 14.56
CA PHE A 168 2.57 0.24 14.07
C PHE A 168 3.22 -0.10 12.73
N ARG A 169 4.05 0.80 12.17
CA ARG A 169 4.87 0.55 10.97
C ARG A 169 6.06 -0.36 11.32
N ASN A 170 5.76 -1.59 11.70
CA ASN A 170 6.69 -2.62 12.13
C ASN A 170 6.29 -3.95 11.47
N GLY A 171 7.24 -4.60 10.80
CA GLY A 171 6.98 -5.83 10.05
C GLY A 171 6.51 -6.99 10.92
N GLN A 172 7.18 -7.26 12.04
CA GLN A 172 6.80 -8.32 12.97
C GLN A 172 5.38 -8.13 13.53
N PHE A 173 5.01 -6.88 13.88
CA PHE A 173 3.65 -6.57 14.33
C PHE A 173 2.61 -6.87 13.25
N LEU A 174 2.86 -6.48 12.00
CA LEU A 174 1.99 -6.82 10.88
C LEU A 174 1.84 -8.33 10.70
N ILE A 175 2.95 -9.08 10.67
CA ILE A 175 2.94 -10.54 10.50
C ILE A 175 2.16 -11.21 11.63
N ASN A 176 2.36 -10.80 12.89
CA ASN A 176 1.61 -11.33 14.03
C ASN A 176 0.10 -11.08 13.89
N ILE A 177 -0.31 -9.87 13.46
CA ILE A 177 -1.73 -9.58 13.21
C ILE A 177 -2.27 -10.46 12.08
N MET A 178 -1.52 -10.66 11.00
CA MET A 178 -1.93 -11.52 9.88
C MET A 178 -2.09 -12.98 10.32
N ASP A 179 -1.16 -13.50 11.12
CA ASP A 179 -1.24 -14.85 11.69
C ASP A 179 -2.47 -14.99 12.59
N ILE A 180 -2.75 -14.01 13.47
CA ILE A 180 -3.94 -14.00 14.31
C ILE A 180 -5.20 -14.08 13.44
N ILE A 181 -5.30 -13.26 12.39
CA ILE A 181 -6.44 -13.25 11.47
C ILE A 181 -6.63 -14.62 10.81
N ALA A 182 -5.54 -15.24 10.35
CA ALA A 182 -5.56 -16.54 9.71
C ALA A 182 -5.97 -17.66 10.69
N GLU A 183 -5.44 -17.65 11.90
CA GLU A 183 -5.73 -18.64 12.95
C GLU A 183 -7.19 -18.56 13.44
N THR A 184 -7.72 -17.35 13.60
CA THR A 184 -9.06 -17.15 14.15
C THR A 184 -10.14 -17.07 13.07
N ASN A 185 -9.75 -17.03 11.79
CA ASN A 185 -10.64 -16.83 10.65
C ASN A 185 -11.54 -15.58 10.78
N LEU A 186 -11.03 -14.51 11.40
CA LEU A 186 -11.78 -13.28 11.69
C LEU A 186 -11.77 -12.25 10.55
N GLY A 187 -11.08 -12.54 9.44
CA GLY A 187 -10.99 -11.64 8.29
C GLY A 187 -12.34 -11.03 7.85
N PRO A 188 -13.40 -11.84 7.65
CA PRO A 188 -14.72 -11.32 7.30
C PRO A 188 -15.32 -10.38 8.36
N VAL A 189 -15.16 -10.70 9.64
CA VAL A 189 -15.66 -9.87 10.76
C VAL A 189 -14.95 -8.53 10.77
N LEU A 190 -13.62 -8.51 10.64
CA LEU A 190 -12.82 -7.30 10.73
C LEU A 190 -13.14 -6.29 9.61
N LYS A 191 -13.60 -6.78 8.46
CA LYS A 191 -14.03 -5.97 7.32
C LYS A 191 -15.44 -5.43 7.44
N ALA A 192 -16.29 -6.07 8.24
CA ALA A 192 -17.69 -5.71 8.36
C ALA A 192 -17.87 -4.34 9.03
N LYS A 193 -18.90 -3.62 8.61
CA LYS A 193 -19.32 -2.36 9.21
C LYS A 193 -20.03 -2.58 10.54
N ILE A 194 -19.85 -1.64 11.47
CA ILE A 194 -20.53 -1.60 12.75
C ILE A 194 -21.81 -0.78 12.57
N LYS A 195 -22.96 -1.47 12.40
CA LYS A 195 -24.24 -0.81 12.11
C LYS A 195 -24.97 -0.31 13.36
N ASN A 196 -24.79 -0.99 14.50
CA ASN A 196 -25.59 -0.76 15.71
C ASN A 196 -24.97 0.24 16.69
N ARG A 197 -24.03 1.09 16.23
CA ARG A 197 -23.27 2.04 17.07
C ARG A 197 -23.11 3.40 16.38
N PRO A 198 -24.18 4.20 16.29
CA PRO A 198 -24.14 5.49 15.61
C PRO A 198 -23.22 6.51 16.31
N ASP A 199 -22.89 6.29 17.58
CA ASP A 199 -21.96 7.10 18.37
C ASP A 199 -20.51 7.03 17.86
N LEU A 200 -20.15 6.00 17.09
CA LEU A 200 -18.79 5.80 16.60
C LEU A 200 -18.47 6.58 15.32
N GLY A 201 -19.51 7.10 14.65
CA GLY A 201 -19.40 7.78 13.37
C GLY A 201 -19.92 6.94 12.20
N LYS A 202 -19.76 7.49 10.99
CA LYS A 202 -20.17 6.80 9.75
C LYS A 202 -19.04 5.89 9.29
N ASP A 203 -19.41 4.72 8.79
CA ASP A 203 -18.50 3.78 8.12
C ASP A 203 -17.39 3.21 9.01
N GLU A 204 -17.68 3.01 10.30
CA GLU A 204 -16.76 2.34 11.22
C GLU A 204 -16.80 0.83 11.00
N ARG A 205 -15.63 0.20 10.91
CA ARG A 205 -15.46 -1.25 10.73
C ARG A 205 -14.78 -1.87 11.95
N TYR A 206 -15.07 -3.13 12.25
CA TYR A 206 -14.55 -3.81 13.45
C TYR A 206 -13.02 -3.78 13.52
N GLY A 207 -12.33 -4.10 12.42
CA GLY A 207 -10.87 -4.11 12.36
C GLY A 207 -10.23 -2.74 12.64
N ARG A 208 -10.85 -1.67 12.14
CA ARG A 208 -10.42 -0.29 12.41
C ARG A 208 -10.47 0.02 13.90
N ARG A 209 -11.53 -0.43 14.59
CA ARG A 209 -11.68 -0.21 16.04
C ARG A 209 -10.65 -1.00 16.84
N VAL A 210 -10.32 -2.23 16.43
CA VAL A 210 -9.26 -3.01 17.09
C VAL A 210 -7.92 -2.27 17.05
N ILE A 211 -7.50 -1.79 15.88
CA ILE A 211 -6.26 -1.01 15.74
C ILE A 211 -6.33 0.31 16.52
N PHE A 212 -7.49 0.97 16.51
CA PHE A 212 -7.70 2.19 17.30
C PHE A 212 -7.52 1.95 18.81
N GLU A 213 -8.08 0.88 19.36
CA GLU A 213 -7.92 0.56 20.79
C GLU A 213 -6.48 0.16 21.14
N LEU A 214 -5.79 -0.60 20.27
CA LEU A 214 -4.37 -0.90 20.43
C LEU A 214 -3.53 0.39 20.48
N ASN A 215 -3.83 1.36 19.61
CA ASN A 215 -3.13 2.65 19.59
C ASN A 215 -3.46 3.50 20.82
N LYS A 216 -4.72 3.52 21.24
CA LYS A 216 -5.17 4.25 22.44
C LYS A 216 -4.54 3.71 23.73
N ALA A 217 -4.29 2.41 23.80
CA ALA A 217 -3.64 1.78 24.93
C ALA A 217 -2.12 2.01 24.97
N TYR A 218 -1.51 2.50 23.89
CA TYR A 218 -0.08 2.83 23.86
C TYR A 218 0.21 4.11 24.67
N PRO A 219 1.32 4.18 25.44
CA PRO A 219 2.39 3.18 25.58
C PRO A 219 2.17 2.18 26.74
N ILE A 220 1.01 2.18 27.41
CA ILE A 220 0.74 1.25 28.51
C ILE A 220 0.77 -0.19 28.01
N VAL A 221 0.17 -0.43 26.84
CA VAL A 221 0.31 -1.67 26.07
C VAL A 221 1.24 -1.39 24.91
N MET A 222 2.45 -1.91 24.99
CA MET A 222 3.47 -1.81 23.94
C MET A 222 3.17 -2.82 22.82
N SER A 223 1.99 -2.70 22.19
CA SER A 223 1.44 -3.67 21.23
C SER A 223 2.43 -4.16 20.16
N PRO A 224 3.29 -3.31 19.57
CA PRO A 224 4.29 -3.75 18.58
C PRO A 224 5.39 -4.66 19.14
N MET A 225 5.60 -4.64 20.46
CA MET A 225 6.63 -5.40 21.16
C MET A 225 6.07 -6.66 21.83
N LEU A 226 4.75 -6.86 21.80
CA LEU A 226 4.14 -8.06 22.34
C LEU A 226 4.47 -9.26 21.45
N ASP A 227 4.66 -10.42 22.08
CA ASP A 227 4.59 -11.68 21.35
C ASP A 227 3.20 -11.91 20.76
N LYS A 228 3.10 -12.85 19.83
CA LYS A 228 1.87 -13.11 19.09
C LYS A 228 0.72 -13.52 20.01
N GLU A 229 0.96 -14.34 21.03
CA GLU A 229 -0.13 -14.86 21.89
C GLU A 229 -0.67 -13.75 22.80
N MET A 230 0.20 -12.95 23.41
CA MET A 230 -0.22 -11.76 24.17
C MET A 230 -0.94 -10.75 23.26
N LEU A 231 -0.41 -10.51 22.06
CA LEU A 231 -1.07 -9.62 21.10
C LEU A 231 -2.46 -10.14 20.73
N LYS A 232 -2.62 -11.45 20.54
CA LYS A 232 -3.90 -12.10 20.26
C LYS A 232 -4.92 -11.89 21.39
N GLU A 233 -4.49 -11.99 22.65
CA GLU A 233 -5.37 -11.71 23.79
C GLU A 233 -5.91 -10.27 23.74
N TYR A 234 -5.05 -9.28 23.52
CA TYR A 234 -5.47 -7.88 23.39
C TYR A 234 -6.34 -7.66 22.14
N PHE A 235 -5.96 -8.27 21.02
CA PHE A 235 -6.70 -8.19 19.77
C PHE A 235 -8.15 -8.66 19.95
N LEU A 236 -8.34 -9.84 20.55
CA LEU A 236 -9.66 -10.40 20.81
C LEU A 236 -10.43 -9.61 21.88
N LYS A 237 -9.74 -9.15 22.93
CA LYS A 237 -10.33 -8.27 23.95
C LYS A 237 -10.90 -7.00 23.33
N TYR A 238 -10.13 -6.32 22.48
CA TYR A 238 -10.57 -5.08 21.84
C TYR A 238 -11.64 -5.31 20.78
N LEU A 239 -11.58 -6.44 20.07
CA LEU A 239 -12.69 -6.84 19.19
C LEU A 239 -13.99 -7.04 19.98
N GLY A 240 -13.91 -7.68 21.15
CA GLY A 240 -15.05 -7.93 22.05
C GLY A 240 -15.72 -6.68 22.61
N TYR A 241 -15.09 -5.49 22.52
CA TYR A 241 -15.75 -4.22 22.86
C TYR A 241 -16.83 -3.82 21.85
N TYR A 242 -16.78 -4.41 20.66
CA TYR A 242 -17.63 -4.04 19.54
C TYR A 242 -18.42 -5.23 18.98
N TYR A 243 -17.84 -6.43 19.01
CA TYR A 243 -18.38 -7.64 18.40
C TYR A 243 -18.77 -8.67 19.48
N ASP A 244 -20.04 -9.08 19.49
CA ASP A 244 -20.63 -10.02 20.46
C ASP A 244 -20.84 -11.44 19.90
N GLY A 245 -20.41 -11.69 18.65
CA GLY A 245 -20.57 -12.99 17.98
C GLY A 245 -21.87 -13.16 17.18
N ASN A 246 -22.82 -12.22 17.26
CA ASN A 246 -24.16 -12.37 16.66
C ASN A 246 -24.42 -11.45 15.45
N VAL A 247 -23.36 -10.90 14.86
CA VAL A 247 -23.50 -9.94 13.76
C VAL A 247 -23.58 -10.68 12.42
N GLU A 248 -24.66 -10.50 11.68
CA GLU A 248 -24.75 -10.93 10.28
C GLU A 248 -23.67 -10.22 9.45
N ILE A 249 -22.75 -11.00 8.91
CA ILE A 249 -21.71 -10.51 8.02
C ILE A 249 -22.34 -10.41 6.63
N ASP A 250 -22.65 -9.20 6.18
CA ASP A 250 -23.09 -8.97 4.81
C ASP A 250 -21.98 -9.38 3.84
N LYS A 251 -22.22 -10.46 3.11
CA LYS A 251 -21.27 -11.02 2.14
C LYS A 251 -21.09 -10.15 0.89
N GLU A 252 -21.92 -9.12 0.72
CA GLU A 252 -21.93 -8.26 -0.48
C GLU A 252 -20.94 -7.09 -0.40
N GLU A 253 -20.58 -6.60 0.80
CA GLU A 253 -19.71 -5.41 0.95
C GLU A 253 -18.20 -5.70 0.86
N THR A 254 -17.78 -6.96 0.66
CA THR A 254 -16.35 -7.29 0.46
C THR A 254 -15.79 -6.87 -0.91
N LEU A 255 -16.60 -6.21 -1.74
CA LEU A 255 -16.29 -5.92 -3.15
C LEU A 255 -15.96 -4.45 -3.44
N GLU A 256 -16.16 -3.54 -2.49
CA GLU A 256 -15.87 -2.11 -2.68
C GLU A 256 -14.83 -1.64 -1.67
N GLU A 257 -13.56 -1.70 -2.09
CA GLU A 257 -12.45 -0.75 -1.85
C GLU A 257 -11.24 -1.17 -2.69
#